data_AF-A0A952BB47-F1
#
_entry.id   AF-A0A952BB47-F1
#
_cell.length_a   1.000
_cell.length_b   1.000
_cell.length_c   1.000
_cell.angle_alpha   90.00
_cell.angle_beta   90.00
_cell.angle_gamma   90.00
#
_symmetry.space_group_name_H-M   'P 1'
#
loop_
_entity.id
_entity.type
_entity.pdbx_description
1 polymer ?
#
loop_
_entity_poly.entity_id
_entity_poly.type
_entity_poly.pdbx_seq_one_letter_code
_entity_poly.pdbx_strand_id
1 'polypeptide(L)'
;MLEDTVFATARKKDIRLEPFPHLVIEEALDWAHYKRLLRTRPAYPGDPTPSNLRLPISGWMLMSLEHYDAVWRDFTRAHTDPEITYCVAELFADHWPQHLPHLVPGATRFGVLGRDDFDEVDVLTDARLEIISPVHGSPGSHRRGHVDTSNRLFSALFYLRAAEDDSTASGLELFRYKGAPPDRLDAFELPPEAIECIKTIPYQANTLVVFPNSPFAVHGSEVRKDTPHERAYVFITAEVEQDLF
;
A
#
# COMPACT_ATOMS: atom_id res chain seq x y z
N MET A 1 -19.42 -4.03 -8.28
CA MET A 1 -18.18 -3.29 -8.62
C MET A 1 -16.97 -3.82 -7.84
N LEU A 2 -17.11 -4.26 -6.58
CA LEU A 2 -15.99 -4.87 -5.84
C LEU A 2 -15.55 -6.26 -6.33
N GLU A 3 -16.39 -7.00 -7.06
CA GLU A 3 -16.15 -8.40 -7.47
C GLU A 3 -14.85 -8.61 -8.27
N ASP A 4 -14.39 -7.60 -9.01
CA ASP A 4 -13.17 -7.65 -9.83
C ASP A 4 -11.96 -6.93 -9.19
N THR A 5 -12.07 -6.58 -7.91
CA THR A 5 -11.04 -5.83 -7.17
C THR A 5 -10.28 -6.72 -6.20
N VAL A 6 -9.13 -6.26 -5.71
CA VAL A 6 -8.36 -6.96 -4.66
C VAL A 6 -9.11 -7.08 -3.33
N PHE A 7 -10.25 -6.38 -3.18
CA PHE A 7 -11.09 -6.41 -1.99
C PHE A 7 -12.28 -7.36 -2.12
N ALA A 8 -12.46 -8.05 -3.24
CA ALA A 8 -13.63 -8.90 -3.53
C ALA A 8 -13.93 -9.95 -2.44
N THR A 9 -12.88 -10.47 -1.80
CA THR A 9 -12.98 -11.52 -0.78
C THR A 9 -12.73 -11.01 0.65
N ALA A 10 -12.68 -9.69 0.85
CA ALA A 10 -12.46 -9.08 2.16
C ALA A 10 -13.60 -9.38 3.13
N ARG A 11 -13.29 -9.74 4.38
CA ARG A 11 -14.28 -10.03 5.43
C ARG A 11 -13.87 -9.42 6.76
N LYS A 12 -14.82 -8.77 7.45
CA LYS A 12 -14.59 -8.17 8.79
C LYS A 12 -13.98 -9.16 9.79
N LYS A 13 -14.43 -10.41 9.77
CA LYS A 13 -13.95 -11.48 10.67
C LYS A 13 -12.46 -11.83 10.52
N ASP A 14 -11.85 -11.48 9.39
CA ASP A 14 -10.44 -11.80 9.11
C ASP A 14 -9.50 -10.68 9.59
N ILE A 15 -10.06 -9.56 10.06
CA ILE A 15 -9.30 -8.44 10.65
C ILE A 15 -8.58 -8.92 11.90
N ARG A 16 -7.29 -8.58 11.97
CA ARG A 16 -6.42 -8.81 13.11
C ARG A 16 -6.20 -7.48 13.80
N LEU A 17 -6.24 -7.48 15.13
CA LEU A 17 -6.14 -6.25 15.92
C LEU A 17 -4.73 -5.98 16.44
N GLU A 18 -3.85 -6.99 16.44
CA GLU A 18 -2.47 -6.84 16.91
C GLU A 18 -1.46 -6.93 15.75
N PRO A 19 -0.52 -5.98 15.61
CA PRO A 19 -0.22 -4.89 16.55
C PRO A 19 -1.17 -3.69 16.46
N PHE A 20 -1.92 -3.57 15.37
CA PHE A 20 -3.02 -2.63 15.13
C PHE A 20 -4.02 -3.26 14.14
N PRO A 21 -5.24 -2.71 13.96
CA PRO A 21 -6.22 -3.22 13.01
C PRO A 21 -5.65 -3.33 11.58
N HIS A 22 -5.56 -4.55 11.06
CA HIS A 22 -5.12 -4.83 9.69
C HIS A 22 -5.79 -6.10 9.15
N LEU A 23 -5.85 -6.20 7.83
CA LEU A 23 -6.34 -7.36 7.10
C LEU A 23 -5.27 -7.84 6.11
N VAL A 24 -5.16 -9.15 5.97
CA VAL A 24 -4.38 -9.81 4.90
C VAL A 24 -5.34 -10.67 4.10
N ILE A 25 -5.34 -10.49 2.77
CA ILE A 25 -6.11 -11.30 1.83
C ILE A 25 -5.11 -12.02 0.93
N GLU A 26 -5.07 -13.33 1.02
CA GLU A 26 -4.34 -14.19 0.10
C GLU A 26 -5.24 -14.50 -1.11
N GLU A 27 -4.61 -14.68 -2.27
CA GLU A 27 -5.32 -14.90 -3.53
C GLU A 27 -6.37 -13.80 -3.82
N ALA A 28 -5.97 -12.54 -3.64
CA ALA A 28 -6.87 -11.40 -3.67
C ALA A 28 -7.54 -11.16 -5.06
N LEU A 29 -6.92 -11.63 -6.14
CA LEU A 29 -7.50 -11.67 -7.49
C LEU A 29 -7.59 -13.09 -8.04
N ASP A 30 -8.44 -13.29 -9.03
CA ASP A 30 -8.34 -14.47 -9.90
C ASP A 30 -6.93 -14.58 -10.51
N TRP A 31 -6.38 -15.80 -10.52
CA TRP A 31 -5.01 -16.05 -10.96
C TRP A 31 -4.75 -15.68 -12.42
N ALA A 32 -5.76 -15.74 -13.31
CA ALA A 32 -5.59 -15.31 -14.69
C ALA A 32 -5.45 -13.78 -14.78
N HIS A 33 -6.23 -13.04 -14.00
CA HIS A 33 -6.11 -11.58 -13.89
C HIS A 33 -4.76 -11.19 -13.27
N TYR A 34 -4.39 -11.82 -12.15
CA TYR A 34 -3.09 -11.59 -11.49
C TYR A 34 -1.91 -11.81 -12.45
N LYS A 35 -1.88 -12.95 -13.15
CA LYS A 35 -0.80 -13.28 -14.10
C LYS A 35 -0.75 -12.31 -15.27
N ARG A 36 -1.90 -11.78 -15.72
CA ARG A 36 -1.96 -10.77 -16.77
C ARG A 36 -1.36 -9.44 -16.31
N LEU A 37 -1.70 -8.97 -15.11
CA LEU A 37 -1.09 -7.78 -14.50
C LEU A 37 0.43 -7.96 -14.37
N LEU A 38 0.86 -9.06 -13.78
CA LEU A 38 2.28 -9.35 -13.56
C LEU A 38 3.09 -9.37 -14.88
N ARG A 39 2.58 -10.06 -15.91
CA ARG A 39 3.24 -10.17 -17.23
C ARG A 39 3.39 -8.83 -17.95
N THR A 40 2.43 -7.93 -17.77
CA THR A 40 2.37 -6.63 -18.46
C THR A 40 2.85 -5.47 -17.60
N ARG A 41 3.30 -5.76 -16.38
CA ARG A 41 3.79 -4.78 -15.41
C ARG A 41 4.97 -4.01 -16.02
N PRO A 42 4.99 -2.67 -15.89
CA PRO A 42 6.20 -1.90 -16.13
C PRO A 42 7.38 -2.47 -15.30
N ALA A 43 8.50 -2.74 -15.97
CA ALA A 43 9.71 -3.24 -15.31
C ALA A 43 10.60 -2.08 -14.84
N TYR A 44 11.55 -2.36 -13.96
CA TYR A 44 12.59 -1.41 -13.60
C TYR A 44 13.47 -1.11 -14.83
N PRO A 45 13.80 0.15 -15.15
CA PRO A 45 14.51 0.53 -16.39
C PRO A 45 16.00 0.15 -16.44
N GLY A 46 16.47 -0.75 -15.58
CA GLY A 46 17.71 -1.51 -15.79
C GLY A 46 19.03 -0.80 -15.47
N ASP A 47 19.04 0.36 -14.81
CA ASP A 47 20.28 0.91 -14.25
C ASP A 47 20.62 0.17 -12.93
N PRO A 48 21.69 -0.65 -12.87
CA PRO A 48 22.05 -1.41 -11.68
C PRO A 48 22.70 -0.55 -10.59
N THR A 49 22.96 0.75 -10.85
CA THR A 49 23.75 1.60 -9.96
C THR A 49 23.03 1.93 -8.65
N PRO A 50 21.72 2.28 -8.63
CA PRO A 50 21.01 2.42 -7.37
C PRO A 50 20.39 1.08 -6.94
N SER A 51 21.03 0.47 -5.94
CA SER A 51 20.55 -0.74 -5.25
C SER A 51 19.36 -0.40 -4.34
N ASN A 52 18.33 -1.26 -4.34
CA ASN A 52 17.13 -1.11 -3.50
C ASN A 52 16.39 0.23 -3.66
N LEU A 53 16.40 0.80 -4.87
CA LEU A 53 15.76 2.06 -5.20
C LEU A 53 14.27 1.87 -5.47
N ARG A 54 13.44 2.65 -4.79
CA ARG A 54 11.99 2.72 -5.03
C ARG A 54 11.68 3.70 -6.16
N LEU A 55 10.97 3.22 -7.18
CA LEU A 55 10.44 3.97 -8.31
C LEU A 55 8.91 3.88 -8.32
N PRO A 56 8.20 4.97 -7.97
CA PRO A 56 6.76 5.02 -8.06
C PRO A 56 6.31 5.36 -9.49
N ILE A 57 5.25 4.70 -9.96
CA ILE A 57 4.46 5.09 -11.13
C ILE A 57 3.05 5.40 -10.63
N SER A 58 2.69 6.68 -10.58
CA SER A 58 1.37 7.14 -10.11
C SER A 58 0.22 6.43 -10.82
N GLY A 59 -0.90 6.23 -10.14
CA GLY A 59 -2.11 5.68 -10.76
C GLY A 59 -2.59 6.53 -11.93
N TRP A 60 -2.52 7.87 -11.82
CA TRP A 60 -2.91 8.76 -12.92
C TRP A 60 -2.15 8.47 -14.22
N MET A 61 -0.83 8.31 -14.17
CA MET A 61 -0.03 7.92 -15.34
C MET A 61 -0.45 6.56 -15.90
N LEU A 62 -0.65 5.55 -15.04
CA LEU A 62 -1.09 4.21 -15.46
C LEU A 62 -2.43 4.26 -16.20
N MET A 63 -3.36 5.13 -15.77
CA MET A 63 -4.68 5.31 -16.38
C MET A 63 -4.68 6.10 -17.69
N SER A 64 -3.73 7.02 -17.85
CA SER A 64 -3.79 8.08 -18.87
C SER A 64 -2.88 7.85 -20.05
N LEU A 65 -1.76 7.15 -19.85
CA LEU A 65 -0.78 6.94 -20.91
C LEU A 65 -1.11 5.65 -21.66
N GLU A 66 -1.36 5.77 -22.96
CA GLU A 66 -1.80 4.65 -23.81
C GLU A 66 -0.76 3.53 -23.93
N HIS A 67 0.51 3.82 -23.66
CA HIS A 67 1.60 2.84 -23.75
C HIS A 67 1.55 1.77 -22.64
N TYR A 68 0.84 2.01 -21.53
CA TYR A 68 0.57 0.97 -20.54
C TYR A 68 -0.52 0.00 -21.05
N ASP A 69 -0.45 -1.28 -20.67
CA ASP A 69 -1.47 -2.25 -21.06
C ASP A 69 -2.85 -1.86 -20.52
N ALA A 70 -3.91 -2.18 -21.27
CA ALA A 70 -5.29 -1.90 -20.87
C ALA A 70 -5.63 -2.49 -19.49
N VAL A 71 -5.07 -3.65 -19.13
CA VAL A 71 -5.30 -4.26 -17.81
C VAL A 71 -4.86 -3.35 -16.67
N TRP A 72 -3.79 -2.56 -16.85
CA TRP A 72 -3.33 -1.60 -15.84
C TRP A 72 -4.24 -0.39 -15.76
N ARG A 73 -4.71 0.12 -16.90
CA ARG A 73 -5.70 1.20 -16.92
C ARG A 73 -6.98 0.79 -16.20
N ASP A 74 -7.51 -0.39 -16.50
CA ASP A 74 -8.75 -0.89 -15.94
C ASP A 74 -8.59 -1.19 -14.44
N PHE A 75 -7.49 -1.84 -14.06
CA PHE A 75 -7.16 -2.11 -12.66
C PHE A 75 -7.04 -0.81 -11.87
N THR A 76 -6.25 0.16 -12.33
CA THR A 76 -6.04 1.41 -11.58
C THR A 76 -7.32 2.25 -11.51
N ARG A 77 -8.16 2.26 -12.55
CA ARG A 77 -9.49 2.92 -12.48
C ARG A 77 -10.38 2.28 -11.42
N ALA A 78 -10.45 0.95 -11.40
CA ALA A 78 -11.25 0.24 -10.40
C ALA A 78 -10.75 0.48 -8.96
N HIS A 79 -9.43 0.68 -8.78
CA HIS A 79 -8.83 0.87 -7.45
C HIS A 79 -8.67 2.33 -7.02
N THR A 80 -8.95 3.29 -7.90
CA THR A 80 -9.13 4.72 -7.57
C THR A 80 -10.60 5.12 -7.48
N ASP A 81 -11.53 4.19 -7.71
CA ASP A 81 -12.96 4.44 -7.55
C ASP A 81 -13.31 4.72 -6.07
N PRO A 82 -14.16 5.73 -5.77
CA PRO A 82 -14.58 6.05 -4.41
C PRO A 82 -15.16 4.86 -3.63
N GLU A 83 -15.78 3.89 -4.31
CA GLU A 83 -16.31 2.68 -3.69
C GLU A 83 -15.25 1.87 -2.95
N ILE A 84 -13.98 1.92 -3.37
CA ILE A 84 -12.87 1.27 -2.66
C ILE A 84 -12.66 1.91 -1.29
N THR A 85 -12.66 3.24 -1.24
CA THR A 85 -12.47 3.97 0.02
C THR A 85 -13.64 3.70 0.97
N TYR A 86 -14.88 3.72 0.47
CA TYR A 86 -16.06 3.36 1.27
C TYR A 86 -16.02 1.90 1.71
N CYS A 87 -15.58 0.98 0.85
CA CYS A 87 -15.41 -0.43 1.18
C CYS A 87 -14.42 -0.62 2.33
N VAL A 88 -13.26 0.05 2.29
CA VAL A 88 -12.27 -0.01 3.38
C VAL A 88 -12.82 0.59 4.67
N ALA A 89 -13.47 1.75 4.62
CA ALA A 89 -14.07 2.36 5.81
C ALA A 89 -15.13 1.45 6.44
N GLU A 90 -16.02 0.86 5.64
CA GLU A 90 -17.05 -0.07 6.11
C GLU A 90 -16.43 -1.37 6.66
N LEU A 91 -15.44 -1.93 5.97
CA LEU A 91 -14.72 -3.14 6.39
C LEU A 91 -14.14 -2.96 7.79
N PHE A 92 -13.56 -1.79 8.08
CA PHE A 92 -12.96 -1.47 9.36
C PHE A 92 -13.88 -0.70 10.31
N ALA A 93 -15.19 -0.58 10.06
CA ALA A 93 -16.08 0.32 10.83
C ALA A 93 -15.99 0.16 12.36
N ASP A 94 -15.87 -1.07 12.87
CA ASP A 94 -15.74 -1.36 14.32
C ASP A 94 -14.38 -0.94 14.92
N HIS A 95 -13.42 -0.64 14.07
CA HIS A 95 -12.03 -0.32 14.40
C HIS A 95 -11.51 0.91 13.65
N TRP A 96 -12.40 1.70 13.04
CA TRP A 96 -12.06 2.89 12.28
C TRP A 96 -11.56 3.95 13.27
N PRO A 97 -10.33 4.45 13.15
CA PRO A 97 -9.79 5.40 14.11
C PRO A 97 -10.66 6.67 14.20
N GLN A 98 -10.95 7.11 15.42
CA GLN A 98 -11.89 8.21 15.68
C GLN A 98 -11.48 9.56 15.08
N HIS A 99 -10.19 9.76 14.80
CA HIS A 99 -9.67 10.98 14.18
C HIS A 99 -9.82 10.98 12.65
N LEU A 100 -10.06 9.83 12.02
CA LEU A 100 -10.32 9.77 10.60
C LEU A 100 -11.74 10.27 10.29
N PRO A 101 -11.94 11.04 9.22
CA PRO A 101 -13.24 11.57 8.86
C PRO A 101 -14.24 10.46 8.51
N HIS A 102 -15.51 10.72 8.80
CA HIS A 102 -16.62 9.93 8.27
C HIS A 102 -16.94 10.41 6.86
N LEU A 103 -16.79 9.52 5.89
CA LEU A 103 -17.08 9.80 4.49
C LEU A 103 -18.56 9.57 4.20
N VAL A 104 -19.18 10.44 3.42
CA VAL A 104 -20.63 10.42 3.14
C VAL A 104 -20.86 10.16 1.65
N PRO A 105 -21.41 8.99 1.26
CA PRO A 105 -21.74 8.69 -0.13
C PRO A 105 -22.60 9.79 -0.78
N GLY A 106 -22.15 10.29 -1.93
CA GLY A 106 -22.83 11.35 -2.69
C GLY A 106 -22.58 12.78 -2.21
N ALA A 107 -21.93 12.98 -1.06
CA ALA A 107 -21.54 14.30 -0.57
C ALA A 107 -20.03 14.52 -0.57
N THR A 108 -19.25 13.49 -0.22
CA THR A 108 -17.78 13.53 -0.32
C THR A 108 -17.37 13.53 -1.78
N ARG A 109 -16.59 14.54 -2.19
CA ARG A 109 -16.03 14.67 -3.54
C ARG A 109 -14.69 13.96 -3.60
N PHE A 110 -14.51 13.13 -4.61
CA PHE A 110 -13.29 12.35 -4.81
C PHE A 110 -12.58 12.76 -6.09
N GLY A 111 -11.25 12.76 -6.02
CA GLY A 111 -10.36 12.94 -7.15
C GLY A 111 -9.28 11.87 -7.19
N VAL A 112 -8.42 11.97 -8.20
CA VAL A 112 -7.25 11.13 -8.42
C VAL A 112 -6.00 11.94 -8.14
N LEU A 113 -5.15 11.42 -7.27
CA LEU A 113 -3.86 12.04 -6.93
C LEU A 113 -3.00 12.24 -8.18
N GLY A 114 -2.47 13.46 -8.34
CA GLY A 114 -1.66 13.85 -9.49
C GLY A 114 -2.46 14.29 -10.73
N ARG A 115 -3.79 14.18 -10.68
CA ARG A 115 -4.71 14.79 -11.66
C ARG A 115 -5.47 15.96 -11.06
N ASP A 116 -6.07 15.73 -9.90
CA ASP A 116 -6.92 16.68 -9.19
C ASP A 116 -6.20 17.22 -7.94
N ASP A 117 -6.76 18.26 -7.34
CA ASP A 117 -6.27 18.92 -6.13
C ASP A 117 -7.41 19.14 -5.12
N PHE A 118 -7.05 19.54 -3.90
CA PHE A 118 -8.00 19.73 -2.81
C PHE A 118 -8.88 20.99 -2.94
N ASP A 119 -8.68 21.84 -3.96
CA ASP A 119 -9.58 22.97 -4.19
C ASP A 119 -10.96 22.44 -4.67
N GLU A 120 -10.95 21.34 -5.44
CA GLU A 120 -12.15 20.79 -6.09
C GLU A 120 -12.65 19.46 -5.47
N VAL A 121 -11.82 18.77 -4.68
CA VAL A 121 -12.18 17.49 -4.06
C VAL A 121 -11.82 17.42 -2.59
N ASP A 122 -12.49 16.55 -1.85
CA ASP A 122 -12.26 16.37 -0.41
C ASP A 122 -11.27 15.22 -0.13
N VAL A 123 -11.22 14.24 -1.05
CA VAL A 123 -10.36 13.05 -0.96
C VAL A 123 -9.67 12.78 -2.29
N LEU A 124 -8.35 12.62 -2.27
CA LEU A 124 -7.56 12.16 -3.41
C LEU A 124 -7.24 10.67 -3.25
N THR A 125 -7.54 9.88 -4.28
CA THR A 125 -7.24 8.44 -4.32
C THR A 125 -6.06 8.15 -5.22
N ASP A 126 -5.32 7.09 -4.91
CA ASP A 126 -4.26 6.58 -5.78
C ASP A 126 -4.21 5.06 -5.74
N ALA A 127 -3.76 4.47 -6.84
CA ALA A 127 -3.43 3.05 -6.97
C ALA A 127 -2.15 2.95 -7.80
N ARG A 128 -1.07 3.46 -7.21
CA ARG A 128 0.26 3.59 -7.85
C ARG A 128 1.02 2.28 -7.81
N LEU A 129 1.79 2.01 -8.86
CA LEU A 129 2.72 0.89 -8.89
C LEU A 129 4.05 1.31 -8.28
N GLU A 130 4.49 0.57 -7.27
CA GLU A 130 5.78 0.71 -6.63
C GLU A 130 6.70 -0.39 -7.13
N ILE A 131 7.82 0.01 -7.74
CA ILE A 131 8.86 -0.92 -8.20
C ILE A 131 10.12 -0.63 -7.39
N ILE A 132 10.69 -1.65 -6.78
CA ILE A 132 11.94 -1.55 -6.05
C ILE A 132 12.98 -2.37 -6.81
N SER A 133 14.08 -1.73 -7.17
CA SER A 133 15.17 -2.36 -7.92
C SER A 133 15.73 -3.58 -7.17
N PRO A 134 16.44 -4.47 -7.88
CA PRO A 134 17.23 -5.52 -7.24
C PRO A 134 18.15 -4.97 -6.14
N VAL A 135 18.56 -5.85 -5.23
CA VAL A 135 19.53 -5.48 -4.20
C VAL A 135 20.87 -6.05 -4.64
N HIS A 136 21.84 -5.15 -4.79
CA HIS A 136 23.23 -5.48 -5.06
C HIS A 136 24.09 -5.05 -3.88
N GLY A 137 24.86 -5.99 -3.32
CA GLY A 137 25.83 -5.73 -2.26
C GLY A 137 25.24 -5.78 -0.86
N SER A 138 25.11 -4.62 -0.20
CA SER A 138 24.72 -4.58 1.21
C SER A 138 23.21 -4.72 1.41
N PRO A 139 22.75 -5.59 2.33
CA PRO A 139 21.35 -5.67 2.71
C PRO A 139 20.81 -4.31 3.17
N GLY A 140 19.57 -4.01 2.81
CA GLY A 140 18.96 -2.73 3.14
C GLY A 140 17.44 -2.78 3.08
N SER A 141 16.82 -1.79 3.70
CA SER A 141 15.40 -1.50 3.53
C SER A 141 15.26 -0.11 2.94
N HIS A 142 14.27 0.08 2.07
CA HIS A 142 13.96 1.39 1.53
C HIS A 142 13.12 2.22 2.52
N ARG A 143 12.51 1.58 3.53
CA ARG A 143 11.76 2.25 4.61
C ARG A 143 11.60 1.32 5.81
N ARG A 144 12.21 1.64 6.95
CA ARG A 144 12.06 0.92 8.23
C ARG A 144 10.79 1.36 8.95
N GLY A 145 10.64 1.01 10.23
CA GLY A 145 9.42 1.29 11.00
C GLY A 145 9.05 2.77 10.97
N HIS A 146 7.89 3.10 10.44
CA HIS A 146 7.36 4.47 10.28
C HIS A 146 5.84 4.46 10.39
N VAL A 147 5.26 5.65 10.51
CA VAL A 147 3.84 5.89 10.26
C VAL A 147 3.73 6.59 8.92
N ASP A 148 2.65 6.32 8.19
CA ASP A 148 2.39 7.02 6.94
C ASP A 148 2.01 8.49 7.18
N THR A 149 1.98 9.29 6.11
CA THR A 149 1.59 10.70 6.21
C THR A 149 0.24 10.83 6.90
N SER A 150 0.11 11.76 7.84
CA SER A 150 -1.05 11.82 8.73
C SER A 150 -2.33 12.22 8.01
N ASN A 151 -2.23 12.77 6.80
CA ASN A 151 -3.37 13.06 5.93
C ASN A 151 -3.96 11.82 5.22
N ARG A 152 -3.35 10.63 5.34
CA ARG A 152 -3.84 9.40 4.70
C ARG A 152 -4.92 8.73 5.55
N LEU A 153 -5.99 8.26 4.92
CA LEU A 153 -7.09 7.52 5.55
C LEU A 153 -6.74 6.04 5.79
N PHE A 154 -6.15 5.40 4.78
CA PHE A 154 -5.75 4.00 4.84
C PHE A 154 -4.61 3.72 3.86
N SER A 155 -3.92 2.62 4.10
CA SER A 155 -2.87 2.08 3.25
C SER A 155 -3.20 0.65 2.87
N ALA A 156 -3.15 0.34 1.57
CA ALA A 156 -3.24 -1.04 1.10
C ALA A 156 -2.13 -1.38 0.10
N LEU A 157 -1.48 -2.52 0.30
CA LEU A 157 -0.35 -3.00 -0.50
C LEU A 157 -0.74 -4.31 -1.16
N PHE A 158 -0.79 -4.34 -2.49
CA PHE A 158 -1.06 -5.54 -3.27
C PHE A 158 0.20 -6.06 -3.96
N TYR A 159 0.66 -7.25 -3.59
CA TYR A 159 1.96 -7.79 -3.99
C TYR A 159 1.99 -8.47 -5.36
N LEU A 160 2.99 -8.09 -6.16
CA LEU A 160 3.22 -8.57 -7.52
C LEU A 160 4.54 -9.35 -7.59
N ARG A 161 4.68 -10.38 -6.74
CA ARG A 161 5.85 -11.27 -6.70
C ARG A 161 5.94 -12.13 -7.97
N ALA A 162 7.08 -12.08 -8.64
CA ALA A 162 7.38 -12.95 -9.78
C ALA A 162 7.50 -14.41 -9.33
N ALA A 163 7.16 -15.36 -10.20
CA ALA A 163 7.16 -16.79 -9.85
C ALA A 163 8.58 -17.33 -9.62
N GLU A 164 9.55 -16.74 -10.32
CA GLU A 164 10.97 -17.01 -10.22
C GLU A 164 11.67 -16.28 -9.07
N ASP A 165 10.98 -15.38 -8.36
CA ASP A 165 11.55 -14.63 -7.24
C ASP A 165 11.75 -15.56 -6.04
N ASP A 166 13.01 -15.95 -5.80
CA ASP A 166 13.43 -16.83 -4.71
C ASP A 166 13.90 -16.08 -3.45
N SER A 167 13.69 -14.76 -3.39
CA SER A 167 14.12 -13.96 -2.24
C SER A 167 13.43 -14.43 -0.95
N THR A 168 14.24 -14.52 0.12
CA THR A 168 13.80 -15.07 1.43
C THR A 168 13.40 -13.99 2.43
N ALA A 169 13.21 -12.75 1.99
CA ALA A 169 12.87 -11.59 2.81
C ALA A 169 11.98 -10.63 1.98
N SER A 170 11.84 -9.37 2.39
CA SER A 170 11.09 -8.29 1.72
C SER A 170 9.60 -8.22 2.09
N GLY A 171 9.20 -8.86 3.19
CA GLY A 171 7.86 -8.72 3.75
C GLY A 171 7.55 -7.32 4.28
N LEU A 172 6.33 -7.16 4.77
CA LEU A 172 5.89 -5.98 5.53
C LEU A 172 5.97 -6.31 7.01
N GLU A 173 6.86 -5.63 7.72
CA GLU A 173 6.97 -5.67 9.17
C GLU A 173 5.92 -4.75 9.79
N LEU A 174 5.15 -5.27 10.75
CA LEU A 174 4.19 -4.53 11.57
C LEU A 174 4.76 -4.43 12.98
N PHE A 175 4.81 -3.21 13.50
CA PHE A 175 5.46 -2.90 14.77
C PHE A 175 4.45 -2.42 15.81
N ARG A 176 4.90 -2.46 17.07
CA ARG A 176 4.30 -1.75 18.20
C ARG A 176 5.36 -0.86 18.84
N TYR A 177 4.95 0.26 19.44
CA TYR A 177 5.82 1.03 20.32
C TYR A 177 6.18 0.24 21.59
N LYS A 178 7.44 0.30 22.02
CA LYS A 178 7.85 -0.25 23.33
C LYS A 178 7.44 0.64 24.51
N GLY A 179 7.02 1.87 24.23
CA GLY A 179 6.52 2.86 25.18
C GLY A 179 5.37 3.67 24.59
N ALA A 180 5.19 4.90 25.06
CA ALA A 180 4.25 5.83 24.42
C ALA A 180 4.74 6.20 23.01
N PRO A 181 3.83 6.44 22.05
CA PRO A 181 4.18 7.09 20.78
C PRO A 181 4.86 8.44 21.04
N PRO A 182 5.77 8.91 20.17
CA PRO A 182 6.36 10.23 20.29
C PRO A 182 5.30 11.32 20.08
N ASP A 183 5.50 12.50 20.70
CA ASP A 183 4.58 13.63 20.59
C ASP A 183 4.47 14.20 19.16
N ARG A 184 5.48 13.94 18.31
CA ARG A 184 5.50 14.32 16.89
C ARG A 184 5.82 13.10 16.04
N LEU A 185 4.97 12.83 15.05
CA LEU A 185 5.10 11.76 14.07
C LEU A 185 5.53 12.30 12.70
N ASP A 186 6.52 13.21 12.71
CA ASP A 186 7.10 13.80 11.50
C ASP A 186 8.42 13.12 11.07
N ALA A 187 8.86 12.11 11.83
CA ALA A 187 10.05 11.35 11.53
C ALA A 187 9.83 10.44 10.31
N PHE A 188 10.76 10.49 9.35
CA PHE A 188 10.76 9.60 8.19
C PHE A 188 10.82 8.12 8.59
N GLU A 189 11.58 7.81 9.64
CA GLU A 189 11.68 6.50 10.30
C GLU A 189 11.78 6.69 11.82
N LEU A 190 11.15 5.79 12.57
CA LEU A 190 11.22 5.73 14.02
C LEU A 190 12.51 5.04 14.48
N PRO A 191 13.09 5.43 15.62
CA PRO A 191 14.26 4.75 16.18
C PRO A 191 13.97 3.26 16.45
N PRO A 192 14.82 2.31 15.99
CA PRO A 192 14.59 0.87 16.19
C PRO A 192 14.45 0.45 17.65
N GLU A 193 15.06 1.18 18.57
CA GLU A 193 14.93 0.97 20.01
C GLU A 193 13.53 1.31 20.54
N ALA A 194 12.81 2.24 19.90
CA ALA A 194 11.49 2.71 20.32
C ALA A 194 10.34 1.78 19.89
N ILE A 195 10.62 0.86 18.95
CA ILE A 195 9.61 -0.04 18.34
C ILE A 195 10.05 -1.50 18.41
N GLU A 196 9.08 -2.40 18.35
CA GLU A 196 9.28 -3.84 18.32
C GLU A 196 8.48 -4.44 17.16
N CYS A 197 9.12 -5.28 16.33
CA CYS A 197 8.43 -5.98 15.26
C CYS A 197 7.60 -7.11 15.86
N ILE A 198 6.28 -7.05 15.68
CA ILE A 198 5.34 -8.04 16.23
C ILE A 198 4.98 -9.09 15.18
N LYS A 199 4.95 -8.68 13.91
CA LYS A 199 4.53 -9.55 12.81
C LYS A 199 5.21 -9.15 11.51
N THR A 200 5.64 -10.14 10.74
CA THR A 200 6.06 -9.95 9.35
C THR A 200 5.05 -10.62 8.44
N ILE A 201 4.44 -9.85 7.54
CA ILE A 201 3.60 -10.39 6.47
C ILE A 201 4.51 -10.67 5.27
N PRO A 202 4.66 -11.94 4.86
CA PRO A 202 5.61 -12.30 3.82
C PRO A 202 5.24 -11.68 2.47
N TYR A 203 6.24 -11.32 1.69
CA TYR A 203 6.04 -10.90 0.29
C TYR A 203 5.64 -12.12 -0.53
N GLN A 204 4.33 -12.30 -0.72
CA GLN A 204 3.76 -13.42 -1.47
C GLN A 204 2.98 -12.93 -2.68
N ALA A 205 2.92 -13.77 -3.71
CA ALA A 205 2.17 -13.45 -4.91
C ALA A 205 0.67 -13.32 -4.59
N ASN A 206 0.01 -12.33 -5.19
CA ASN A 206 -1.43 -12.17 -5.12
C ASN A 206 -1.96 -11.95 -3.68
N THR A 207 -1.16 -11.27 -2.86
CA THR A 207 -1.51 -10.96 -1.47
C THR A 207 -1.78 -9.46 -1.32
N LEU A 208 -2.92 -9.12 -0.72
CA LEU A 208 -3.25 -7.78 -0.28
C LEU A 208 -3.01 -7.66 1.23
N VAL A 209 -2.43 -6.56 1.66
CA VAL A 209 -2.47 -6.09 3.05
C VAL A 209 -3.16 -4.76 3.09
N VAL A 210 -4.10 -4.54 4.01
CA VAL A 210 -4.78 -3.24 4.19
C VAL A 210 -4.94 -2.91 5.67
N PHE A 211 -4.79 -1.63 6.02
CA PHE A 211 -5.02 -1.11 7.36
C PHE A 211 -5.43 0.37 7.32
N PRO A 212 -6.35 0.82 8.20
CA PRO A 212 -6.59 2.23 8.44
C PRO A 212 -5.32 2.91 8.97
N ASN A 213 -5.07 4.14 8.56
CA ASN A 213 -3.95 4.89 9.09
C ASN A 213 -4.25 5.35 10.51
N SER A 214 -3.22 5.38 11.36
CA SER A 214 -3.32 5.91 12.71
C SER A 214 -1.92 6.16 13.26
N PRO A 215 -1.78 6.90 14.37
CA PRO A 215 -0.52 7.00 15.12
C PRO A 215 0.10 5.66 15.49
N PHE A 216 -0.69 4.58 15.55
CA PHE A 216 -0.24 3.24 15.95
C PHE A 216 0.01 2.30 14.76
N ALA A 217 -0.29 2.72 13.54
CA ALA A 217 -0.11 1.92 12.32
C ALA A 217 1.38 1.86 11.89
N VAL A 218 2.26 1.52 12.83
CA VAL A 218 3.71 1.52 12.60
C VAL A 218 4.10 0.30 11.77
N HIS A 219 4.65 0.53 10.59
CA HIS A 219 5.03 -0.53 9.67
C HIS A 219 6.32 -0.20 8.91
N GLY A 220 6.89 -1.18 8.24
CA GLY A 220 8.14 -1.01 7.50
C GLY A 220 8.41 -2.17 6.56
N SER A 221 9.31 -1.98 5.61
CA SER A 221 9.79 -3.07 4.77
C SER A 221 10.88 -3.84 5.50
N GLU A 222 10.73 -5.16 5.54
CA GLU A 222 11.77 -6.07 5.99
C GLU A 222 13.06 -5.81 5.19
N VAL A 223 14.22 -5.99 5.84
CA VAL A 223 15.52 -5.86 5.18
C VAL A 223 15.61 -6.86 4.03
N ARG A 224 15.85 -6.33 2.83
CA ARG A 224 16.09 -7.12 1.64
C ARG A 224 17.56 -7.52 1.61
N LYS A 225 17.81 -8.81 1.41
CA LYS A 225 19.15 -9.35 1.14
C LYS A 225 19.51 -9.16 -0.33
N ASP A 226 20.77 -9.41 -0.68
CA ASP A 226 21.23 -9.47 -2.07
C ASP A 226 20.30 -10.39 -2.89
N THR A 227 19.75 -9.86 -3.97
CA THR A 227 18.79 -10.58 -4.81
C THR A 227 18.75 -9.93 -6.19
N PRO A 228 18.71 -10.73 -7.28
CA PRO A 228 18.54 -10.20 -8.63
C PRO A 228 17.09 -9.78 -8.91
N HIS A 229 16.15 -10.02 -7.99
CA HIS A 229 14.73 -9.82 -8.21
C HIS A 229 14.27 -8.42 -7.81
N GLU A 230 13.43 -7.82 -8.67
CA GLU A 230 12.64 -6.65 -8.31
C GLU A 230 11.58 -7.01 -7.27
N ARG A 231 11.26 -6.08 -6.38
CA ARG A 231 10.03 -6.15 -5.58
C ARG A 231 9.01 -5.19 -6.18
N ALA A 232 7.77 -5.64 -6.34
CA ALA A 232 6.70 -4.82 -6.90
C ALA A 232 5.40 -4.96 -6.12
N TYR A 233 4.70 -3.85 -5.94
CA TYR A 233 3.37 -3.84 -5.34
C TYR A 233 2.56 -2.64 -5.83
N VAL A 234 1.23 -2.76 -5.84
CA VAL A 234 0.37 -1.59 -5.98
C VAL A 234 0.10 -1.02 -4.60
N PHE A 235 0.30 0.28 -4.44
CA PHE A 235 -0.06 1.02 -3.25
C PHE A 235 -1.37 1.77 -3.47
N ILE A 236 -2.43 1.32 -2.80
CA ILE A 236 -3.78 1.88 -2.91
C ILE A 236 -4.03 2.71 -1.66
N THR A 237 -4.38 3.99 -1.86
CA THR A 237 -4.48 4.97 -0.78
C THR A 237 -5.62 5.95 -1.04
N ALA A 238 -6.13 6.53 0.04
CA ALA A 238 -6.97 7.72 0.01
C ALA A 238 -6.42 8.76 0.99
N GLU A 239 -6.30 10.00 0.56
CA GLU A 239 -5.66 11.10 1.28
C GLU A 239 -6.59 12.32 1.31
N VAL A 240 -6.62 13.03 2.44
CA VAL A 240 -7.33 14.31 2.60
C VAL A 240 -6.32 15.46 2.65
N GLU A 241 -6.82 16.69 2.64
CA GLU A 241 -5.96 17.88 2.65
C GLU A 241 -5.24 18.08 3.99
N GLN A 242 -5.95 17.87 5.10
CA GLN A 242 -5.41 18.17 6.44
C GLN A 242 -4.77 16.95 7.10
N ASP A 243 -3.75 17.20 7.91
CA ASP A 243 -3.17 16.19 8.80
C ASP A 243 -4.19 15.74 9.85
N LEU A 244 -4.35 14.43 10.03
CA LEU A 244 -5.36 13.85 10.93
C LEU A 244 -4.80 13.55 12.33
N PHE A 245 -3.48 13.64 12.50
CA PHE A 245 -2.75 13.47 13.75
C PHE A 245 -1.31 14.01 13.64
#